data_AF-A0A0C3HBZ3-F1
#
_entry.id   AF-A0A0C3HBZ3-F1
#
_cell.length_a   1.000
_cell.length_b   1.000
_cell.length_c   1.000
_cell.angle_alpha   90.00
_cell.angle_beta   90.00
_cell.angle_gamma   90.00
#
_symmetry.space_group_name_H-M   'P 1'
#
loop_
_entity.id
_entity.type
_entity.pdbx_description
1 polymer ?
#
loop_
_entity_poly.entity_id
_entity_poly.type
_entity_poly.pdbx_seq_one_letter_code
_entity_poly.pdbx_strand_id
1 'polypeptide(L)'
;MARGTKIVLARVDIQCIEHKLLHERVSQQAKQRLRSRKRISSGGVLLASEARHKIEEKERKEREDRAKRATKAIQVDRNKKKAALYARGVLARRQERERRDKIKALKATGQPVPLELTVPIRDPEKNPTSEDLESLEPHPSVAQLATELYTEEITIPQIDPELLAESQPVNYLPGSPGEEGRSPREGRSPGEGLAFQRYIGYDASSLHHRAVHAAKCIL
;
A
#
# COMPACT_ATOMS: atom_id res chain seq x y z
N MET A 1 -19.07 50.57 -5.66
CA MET A 1 -19.90 49.37 -5.38
C MET A 1 -19.16 48.01 -5.52
N ALA A 2 -17.97 47.91 -6.14
CA ALA A 2 -17.33 46.62 -6.46
C ALA A 2 -16.51 45.91 -5.34
N ARG A 3 -16.38 46.49 -4.13
CA ARG A 3 -15.59 45.88 -3.03
C ARG A 3 -16.38 44.84 -2.24
N GLY A 4 -17.69 45.00 -2.08
CA GLY A 4 -18.53 44.06 -1.32
C GLY A 4 -18.71 42.72 -2.01
N THR A 5 -18.83 42.69 -3.33
CA THR A 5 -19.00 41.45 -4.11
C THR A 5 -17.75 40.56 -4.06
N LYS A 6 -16.55 41.14 -4.12
CA LYS A 6 -15.28 40.39 -3.99
C LYS A 6 -15.15 39.70 -2.63
N ILE A 7 -15.58 40.37 -1.56
CA ILE A 7 -15.56 39.80 -0.20
C ILE A 7 -16.53 38.63 -0.08
N VAL A 8 -17.73 38.76 -0.68
CA VAL A 8 -18.72 37.68 -0.69
C VAL A 8 -18.23 36.47 -1.50
N LEU A 9 -17.63 36.68 -2.67
CA LEU A 9 -17.06 35.59 -3.47
C LEU A 9 -15.93 34.86 -2.74
N ALA A 10 -14.98 35.59 -2.16
CA ALA A 10 -13.90 35.00 -1.37
C ALA A 10 -14.42 34.17 -0.18
N ARG A 11 -15.51 34.64 0.46
CA ARG A 11 -16.16 33.90 1.56
C ARG A 11 -16.81 32.61 1.06
N VAL A 12 -17.46 32.63 -0.09
CA VAL A 12 -18.06 31.43 -0.71
C VAL A 12 -16.97 30.44 -1.11
N ASP A 13 -15.84 30.90 -1.64
CA ASP A 13 -14.71 30.05 -2.00
C ASP A 13 -14.13 29.32 -0.78
N ILE A 14 -13.94 30.05 0.33
CA ILE A 14 -13.50 29.47 1.61
C ILE A 14 -14.48 28.42 2.09
N GLN A 15 -15.79 28.73 2.11
CA GLN A 15 -16.83 27.78 2.51
C GLN A 15 -16.87 26.54 1.62
N CYS A 16 -16.67 26.69 0.31
CA CYS A 16 -16.60 25.57 -0.63
C CYS A 16 -15.40 24.67 -0.33
N ILE A 17 -14.24 25.25 -0.02
CA ILE A 17 -13.04 24.49 0.35
C ILE A 17 -13.25 23.77 1.67
N GLU A 18 -13.77 24.45 2.70
CA GLU A 18 -14.07 23.85 4.00
C GLU A 18 -15.04 22.67 3.87
N HIS A 19 -16.12 22.86 3.11
CA HIS A 19 -17.10 21.80 2.87
C HIS A 19 -16.47 20.58 2.17
N LYS A 20 -15.63 20.80 1.14
CA LYS A 20 -14.90 19.71 0.46
C LYS A 20 -14.00 18.94 1.42
N LEU A 21 -13.21 19.65 2.23
CA LEU A 21 -12.32 19.04 3.22
C LEU A 21 -13.07 18.24 4.28
N LEU A 22 -14.20 18.75 4.77
CA LEU A 22 -15.06 18.05 5.72
C LEU A 22 -15.65 16.78 5.11
N HIS A 23 -16.17 16.86 3.88
CA HIS A 23 -16.73 15.71 3.18
C HIS A 23 -15.66 14.63 2.94
N GLU A 24 -14.46 15.02 2.51
CA GLU A 24 -13.33 14.11 2.36
C GLU A 24 -12.97 13.43 3.68
N ARG A 25 -12.85 14.19 4.77
CA ARG A 25 -12.55 13.65 6.11
C ARG A 25 -13.61 12.63 6.56
N VAL A 26 -14.89 12.94 6.44
CA VAL A 26 -15.99 12.02 6.81
C VAL A 26 -15.94 10.76 5.95
N SER A 27 -15.73 10.90 4.64
CA SER A 27 -15.63 9.76 3.72
C SER A 27 -14.41 8.87 4.05
N GLN A 28 -13.27 9.47 4.40
CA GLN A 28 -12.06 8.75 4.81
C GLN A 28 -12.26 8.05 6.14
N GLN A 29 -12.92 8.70 7.10
CA GLN A 29 -13.25 8.10 8.39
C GLN A 29 -14.19 6.90 8.23
N ALA A 30 -15.21 7.00 7.37
CA ALA A 30 -16.09 5.87 7.05
C ALA A 30 -15.32 4.71 6.43
N LYS A 31 -14.46 4.99 5.43
CA LYS A 31 -13.58 3.99 4.80
C LYS A 31 -12.60 3.38 5.82
N GLN A 32 -12.04 4.18 6.72
CA GLN A 32 -11.13 3.71 7.76
C GLN A 32 -11.85 2.82 8.77
N ARG A 33 -13.06 3.17 9.20
CA ARG A 33 -13.89 2.32 10.06
C ARG A 33 -14.19 0.97 9.39
N LEU A 34 -14.49 0.97 8.09
CA LEU A 34 -14.69 -0.26 7.32
C LEU A 34 -13.41 -1.10 7.21
N ARG A 35 -12.26 -0.48 6.97
CA ARG A 35 -10.95 -1.17 6.88
C ARG A 35 -10.43 -1.67 8.23
N SER A 36 -10.70 -0.95 9.32
CA SER A 36 -10.21 -1.28 10.67
C SER A 36 -10.83 -2.57 11.22
N ARG A 37 -12.05 -2.90 10.79
CA ARG A 37 -12.72 -4.13 11.18
C ARG A 37 -12.30 -5.21 10.17
N LYS A 38 -11.68 -6.30 10.63
CA LYS A 38 -11.38 -7.50 9.82
C LYS A 38 -12.67 -8.23 9.40
N ARG A 39 -13.57 -7.54 8.70
CA ARG A 39 -14.86 -8.08 8.24
C ARG A 39 -14.64 -8.87 6.95
N ILE A 40 -15.18 -10.08 6.90
CA ILE A 40 -15.15 -10.94 5.72
C ILE A 40 -16.14 -10.45 4.65
N SER A 41 -17.29 -9.88 5.08
CA SER A 41 -18.35 -9.35 4.21
C SER A 41 -18.97 -8.06 4.78
N SER A 42 -19.55 -7.24 3.91
CA SER A 42 -20.25 -5.99 4.21
C SER A 42 -21.78 -6.12 4.17
N GLY A 43 -22.32 -7.27 4.60
CA GLY A 43 -23.77 -7.52 4.71
C GLY A 43 -24.29 -8.41 3.58
N GLY A 44 -24.76 -9.59 3.94
CA GLY A 44 -25.25 -10.63 3.03
C GLY A 44 -24.98 -12.03 3.61
N VAL A 45 -25.84 -13.01 3.29
CA VAL A 45 -25.62 -14.42 3.65
C VAL A 45 -24.43 -14.93 2.84
N LEU A 46 -23.44 -15.47 3.52
CA LEU A 46 -22.22 -15.98 2.90
C LEU A 46 -22.12 -17.48 3.14
N LEU A 47 -21.86 -18.25 2.10
CA LEU A 47 -21.63 -19.68 2.27
C LEU A 47 -20.31 -19.90 3.04
N ALA A 48 -20.24 -20.95 3.84
CA ALA A 48 -19.04 -21.26 4.64
C ALA A 48 -17.78 -21.45 3.77
N SER A 49 -17.91 -22.05 2.58
CA SER A 49 -16.81 -22.21 1.62
C SER A 49 -16.30 -20.88 1.08
N GLU A 50 -17.21 -19.97 0.71
CA GLU A 50 -16.86 -18.63 0.25
C GLU A 50 -16.20 -17.79 1.35
N ALA A 51 -16.59 -18.00 2.60
CA ALA A 51 -15.99 -17.31 3.74
C ALA A 51 -14.53 -17.71 3.89
N ARG A 52 -14.23 -19.02 3.81
CA ARG A 52 -12.86 -19.56 3.88
C ARG A 52 -11.98 -19.01 2.77
N HIS A 53 -12.46 -19.07 1.52
CA HIS A 53 -11.71 -18.53 0.39
C HIS A 53 -11.41 -17.02 0.54
N LYS A 54 -12.38 -16.24 1.04
CA LYS A 54 -12.19 -14.79 1.29
C LYS A 54 -11.22 -14.51 2.44
N ILE A 55 -11.13 -15.39 3.44
CA ILE A 55 -10.12 -15.29 4.51
C ILE A 55 -8.74 -15.56 3.91
N GLU A 56 -8.57 -16.68 3.21
CA GLU A 56 -7.29 -17.07 2.59
C GLU A 56 -6.77 -16.00 1.62
N GLU A 57 -7.66 -15.44 0.78
CA GLU A 57 -7.27 -14.38 -0.16
C GLU A 57 -6.81 -13.12 0.57
N LYS A 58 -7.47 -12.74 1.68
CA LYS A 58 -7.07 -11.60 2.49
C LYS A 58 -5.73 -11.83 3.18
N GLU A 59 -5.53 -13.01 3.76
CA GLU A 59 -4.26 -13.38 4.38
C GLU A 59 -3.12 -13.42 3.37
N ARG A 60 -3.36 -13.93 2.15
CA ARG A 60 -2.38 -13.88 1.06
C ARG A 60 -2.02 -12.43 0.71
N LYS A 61 -3.01 -11.57 0.52
CA LYS A 61 -2.78 -10.14 0.23
C LYS A 61 -2.06 -9.42 1.37
N GLU A 62 -2.40 -9.71 2.61
CA GLU A 62 -1.71 -9.14 3.78
C GLU A 62 -0.25 -9.58 3.83
N ARG A 63 0.05 -10.86 3.55
CA ARG A 63 1.43 -11.37 3.45
C ARG A 63 2.21 -10.69 2.34
N GLU A 64 1.62 -10.60 1.14
CA GLU A 64 2.24 -9.89 0.01
C GLU A 64 2.50 -8.41 0.34
N ASP A 65 1.56 -7.74 0.98
CA ASP A 65 1.71 -6.33 1.37
C ASP A 65 2.76 -6.13 2.46
N ARG A 66 2.88 -7.06 3.42
CA ARG A 66 3.96 -7.06 4.43
C ARG A 66 5.33 -7.23 3.78
N ALA A 67 5.49 -8.21 2.89
CA ALA A 67 6.73 -8.42 2.12
C ALA A 67 7.10 -7.19 1.27
N LYS A 68 6.11 -6.57 0.60
CA LYS A 68 6.31 -5.32 -0.15
C LYS A 68 6.74 -4.16 0.76
N ARG A 69 6.24 -4.09 1.99
CA ARG A 69 6.66 -3.05 2.96
C ARG A 69 8.08 -3.29 3.46
N ALA A 70 8.44 -4.54 3.75
CA ALA A 70 9.78 -4.94 4.17
C ALA A 70 10.84 -4.57 3.12
N THR A 71 10.63 -4.97 1.86
CA THR A 71 11.53 -4.65 0.75
C THR A 71 11.67 -3.15 0.52
N LYS A 72 10.56 -2.41 0.59
CA LYS A 72 10.57 -0.94 0.51
C LYS A 72 11.37 -0.30 1.64
N ALA A 73 11.25 -0.81 2.88
CA ALA A 73 12.01 -0.27 4.01
C ALA A 73 13.52 -0.41 3.81
N ILE A 74 13.98 -1.59 3.36
CA ILE A 74 15.39 -1.84 3.02
C ILE A 74 15.85 -0.89 1.90
N GLN A 75 15.04 -0.74 0.84
CA GLN A 75 15.39 0.12 -0.29
C GLN A 75 15.49 1.60 0.13
N VAL A 76 14.57 2.07 0.98
CA VAL A 76 14.59 3.43 1.51
C VAL A 76 15.86 3.67 2.33
N ASP A 77 16.24 2.74 3.20
CA ASP A 77 17.45 2.87 4.01
C ASP A 77 18.72 2.94 3.13
N ARG A 78 18.83 2.04 2.16
CA ARG A 78 19.94 2.04 1.19
C ARG A 78 20.01 3.35 0.41
N ASN A 79 18.87 3.88 -0.02
CA ASN A 79 18.83 5.15 -0.75
C ASN A 79 19.24 6.34 0.13
N LYS A 80 18.83 6.36 1.40
CA LYS A 80 19.28 7.38 2.35
C LYS A 80 20.81 7.35 2.53
N LYS A 81 21.39 6.16 2.68
CA LYS A 81 22.84 5.97 2.83
C LYS A 81 23.59 6.40 1.57
N LYS A 82 23.11 6.04 0.38
CA LYS A 82 23.65 6.51 -0.90
C LYS A 82 23.59 8.04 -1.02
N ALA A 83 22.48 8.66 -0.64
CA ALA A 83 22.33 10.11 -0.67
C ALA A 83 23.31 10.81 0.29
N ALA A 84 23.53 10.24 1.48
CA ALA A 84 24.51 10.74 2.42
C ALA A 84 25.95 10.65 1.88
N LEU A 85 26.30 9.53 1.23
CA LEU A 85 27.61 9.33 0.61
C LEU A 85 27.82 10.33 -0.56
N TYR A 86 26.80 10.52 -1.40
CA TYR A 86 26.82 11.54 -2.46
C TYR A 86 27.07 12.94 -1.89
N ALA A 87 26.35 13.33 -0.82
CA ALA A 87 26.52 14.63 -0.19
C ALA A 87 27.96 14.83 0.33
N ARG A 88 28.55 13.80 0.95
CA ARG A 88 29.97 13.81 1.38
C ARG A 88 30.91 13.95 0.19
N GLY A 89 30.65 13.26 -0.92
CA GLY A 89 31.44 13.39 -2.16
C GLY A 89 31.39 14.80 -2.76
N VAL A 90 30.22 15.42 -2.79
CA VAL A 90 30.06 16.81 -3.24
C VAL A 90 30.87 17.78 -2.37
N LEU A 91 30.84 17.61 -1.05
CA LEU A 91 31.63 18.43 -0.12
C LEU A 91 33.13 18.23 -0.32
N ALA A 92 33.59 16.98 -0.45
CA ALA A 92 35.00 16.67 -0.71
C ALA A 92 35.49 17.32 -2.02
N ARG A 93 34.69 17.25 -3.10
CA ARG A 93 35.01 17.90 -4.39
C ARG A 93 35.04 19.42 -4.30
N ARG A 94 34.25 20.02 -3.41
CA ARG A 94 34.30 21.48 -3.16
C ARG A 94 35.56 21.84 -2.39
N GLN A 95 35.86 21.13 -1.32
CA GLN A 95 37.07 21.35 -0.51
C GLN A 95 38.34 21.16 -1.33
N GLU A 96 38.38 20.15 -2.21
CA GLU A 96 39.52 19.91 -3.09
C GLU A 96 39.71 21.03 -4.12
N ARG A 97 38.62 21.62 -4.64
CA ARG A 97 38.70 22.82 -5.48
C ARG A 97 39.28 24.00 -4.71
N GLU A 98 38.76 24.27 -3.51
CA GLU A 98 39.26 25.35 -2.64
C GLU A 98 40.74 25.14 -2.26
N ARG A 99 41.17 23.90 -2.00
CA ARG A 99 42.58 23.54 -1.76
C ARG A 99 43.45 23.88 -2.97
N ARG A 100 43.02 23.46 -4.17
CA ARG A 100 43.75 23.72 -5.43
C ARG A 100 43.84 25.21 -5.75
N ASP A 101 42.78 25.96 -5.50
CA ASP A 101 42.76 27.41 -5.72
C ASP A 101 43.73 28.13 -4.76
N LYS A 102 43.77 27.74 -3.49
CA LYS A 102 44.75 28.25 -2.51
C LYS A 102 46.19 27.96 -2.94
N ILE A 103 46.48 26.74 -3.39
CA ILE A 103 47.82 26.37 -3.88
C ILE A 103 48.19 27.20 -5.11
N LYS A 104 47.25 27.40 -6.04
CA LYS A 104 47.48 28.22 -7.22
C LYS A 104 47.79 29.67 -6.85
N ALA A 105 47.07 30.24 -5.89
CA ALA A 105 47.33 31.59 -5.39
C ALA A 105 48.72 31.72 -4.74
N LEU A 106 49.09 30.78 -3.85
CA LEU A 106 50.41 30.77 -3.20
C LEU A 106 51.55 30.67 -4.22
N LYS A 107 51.41 29.77 -5.19
CA LYS A 107 52.38 29.63 -6.30
C LYS A 107 52.49 30.91 -7.14
N ALA A 108 51.38 31.59 -7.41
CA ALA A 108 51.39 32.85 -8.14
C ALA A 108 52.14 33.96 -7.38
N THR A 109 52.04 33.98 -6.04
CA THR A 109 52.79 34.92 -5.18
C THR A 109 54.22 34.49 -4.87
N GLY A 110 54.68 33.33 -5.37
CA GLY A 110 56.00 32.77 -5.06
C GLY A 110 56.19 32.29 -3.63
N GLN A 111 55.10 32.13 -2.87
CA GLN A 111 55.14 31.64 -1.49
C GLN A 111 55.24 30.11 -1.44
N PRO A 112 55.94 29.54 -0.45
CA PRO A 112 55.99 28.10 -0.25
C PRO A 112 54.59 27.56 0.10
N VAL A 113 54.28 26.35 -0.37
CA VAL A 113 53.00 25.69 -0.10
C VAL A 113 53.04 25.04 1.30
N PRO A 114 52.12 25.38 2.21
CA PRO A 114 52.00 24.72 3.51
C PRO A 114 51.78 23.21 3.39
N LEU A 115 52.37 22.44 4.31
CA LEU A 115 52.28 20.97 4.36
C LEU A 115 50.83 20.46 4.38
N GLU A 116 49.92 21.16 5.05
CA GLU A 116 48.50 20.81 5.12
C GLU A 116 47.82 20.78 3.75
N LEU A 117 48.24 21.68 2.85
CA LEU A 117 47.68 21.76 1.51
C LEU A 117 48.35 20.77 0.56
N THR A 118 49.42 20.07 0.96
CA THR A 118 50.13 19.14 0.08
C THR A 118 49.32 17.88 -0.16
N VAL A 119 48.57 17.41 0.83
CA VAL A 119 47.78 16.18 0.75
C VAL A 119 46.47 16.42 -0.02
N PRO A 120 46.18 15.67 -1.10
CA PRO A 120 44.90 15.76 -1.81
C PRO A 120 43.74 15.28 -0.94
N ILE A 121 42.60 15.96 -1.04
CA ILE A 121 41.37 15.52 -0.36
C ILE A 121 40.71 14.43 -1.20
N ARG A 122 40.42 13.29 -0.56
CA ARG A 122 39.79 12.13 -1.20
C ARG A 122 38.29 12.37 -1.40
N ASP A 123 37.78 11.98 -2.56
CA ASP A 123 36.34 11.91 -2.83
C ASP A 123 35.79 10.52 -2.46
N PRO A 124 34.96 10.40 -1.40
CA PRO A 124 34.38 9.12 -0.97
C PRO A 124 33.41 8.52 -2.00
N GLU A 125 32.89 9.32 -2.94
CA GLU A 125 31.98 8.84 -3.99
C GLU A 125 32.74 8.14 -5.12
N LYS A 126 33.91 8.66 -5.51
CA LYS A 126 34.71 8.12 -6.62
C LYS A 126 35.62 6.97 -6.21
N ASN A 127 36.23 7.08 -5.03
CA ASN A 127 37.19 6.11 -4.52
C ASN A 127 36.75 5.64 -3.14
N PRO A 128 35.70 4.81 -3.02
CA PRO A 128 35.15 4.39 -1.73
C PRO A 128 36.12 3.50 -0.95
N THR A 129 36.19 3.67 0.39
CA THR A 129 36.88 2.73 1.29
C THR A 129 35.97 1.54 1.59
N SER A 130 36.52 0.45 2.12
CA SER A 130 35.73 -0.62 2.75
C SER A 130 34.68 -0.10 3.73
N GLU A 131 35.05 0.88 4.58
CA GLU A 131 34.13 1.53 5.53
C GLU A 131 32.96 2.26 4.84
N ASP A 132 33.20 2.90 3.69
CA ASP A 132 32.15 3.57 2.92
C ASP A 132 31.19 2.56 2.28
N LEU A 133 31.71 1.41 1.87
CA LEU A 133 30.90 0.31 1.32
C LEU A 133 30.06 -0.37 2.40
N GLU A 134 30.65 -0.64 3.56
CA GLU A 134 29.95 -1.19 4.72
C GLU A 134 28.84 -0.24 5.21
N SER A 135 29.12 1.08 5.16
CA SER A 135 28.12 2.11 5.47
C SER A 135 26.87 2.07 4.57
N LEU A 136 26.95 1.46 3.38
CA LEU A 136 25.83 1.31 2.44
C LEU A 136 24.93 0.11 2.74
N GLU A 137 25.38 -0.85 3.53
CA GLU A 137 24.56 -1.99 3.93
C GLU A 137 23.37 -1.53 4.78
N PRO A 138 22.17 -2.08 4.62
CA PRO A 138 21.02 -1.67 5.43
C PRO A 138 21.27 -1.90 6.92
N HIS A 139 20.78 -1.01 7.78
CA HIS A 139 20.96 -1.16 9.22
C HIS A 139 20.37 -2.50 9.71
N PRO A 140 21.05 -3.24 10.62
CA PRO A 140 20.61 -4.58 11.05
C PRO A 140 19.18 -4.59 11.61
N SER A 141 18.75 -3.53 12.28
CA SER A 141 17.36 -3.42 12.77
C SER A 141 16.31 -3.40 11.65
N VAL A 142 16.60 -2.75 10.51
CA VAL A 142 15.70 -2.70 9.35
C VAL A 142 15.68 -4.06 8.66
N ALA A 143 16.83 -4.72 8.59
CA ALA A 143 16.93 -6.08 8.07
C ALA A 143 16.19 -7.10 8.96
N GLN A 144 16.31 -7.00 10.28
CA GLN A 144 15.61 -7.85 11.26
C GLN A 144 14.10 -7.66 11.17
N LEU A 145 13.62 -6.41 11.16
CA LEU A 145 12.20 -6.12 10.97
C LEU A 145 11.67 -6.67 9.64
N ALA A 146 12.47 -6.62 8.58
CA ALA A 146 12.10 -7.23 7.31
C ALA A 146 11.96 -8.76 7.46
N THR A 147 12.93 -9.43 8.09
CA THR A 147 12.91 -10.88 8.33
C THR A 147 11.71 -11.31 9.17
N GLU A 148 11.42 -10.60 10.26
CA GLU A 148 10.25 -10.86 11.12
C GLU A 148 8.94 -10.80 10.32
N LEU A 149 8.81 -9.83 9.41
CA LEU A 149 7.66 -9.70 8.52
C LEU A 149 7.52 -10.84 7.49
N TYR A 150 8.60 -11.58 7.22
CA TYR A 150 8.58 -12.76 6.36
C TYR A 150 8.31 -14.05 7.15
N THR A 151 8.77 -14.15 8.40
CA THR A 151 8.74 -15.38 9.21
C THR A 151 7.50 -15.57 10.06
N GLU A 152 6.58 -14.60 10.11
CA GLU A 152 5.22 -14.82 10.66
C GLU A 152 4.42 -15.77 9.76
N GLU A 153 4.87 -17.01 9.62
CA GLU A 153 4.05 -18.13 9.22
C GLU A 153 3.11 -18.43 10.40
N ILE A 154 1.82 -18.43 10.09
CA ILE A 154 0.75 -18.70 11.04
C ILE A 154 1.01 -20.06 11.67
N THR A 155 1.29 -20.08 12.98
CA THR A 155 1.04 -21.27 13.80
C THR A 155 -0.46 -21.52 13.70
N ILE A 156 -0.87 -22.36 12.77
CA ILE A 156 -2.23 -22.89 12.75
C ILE A 156 -2.31 -23.64 14.09
N PRO A 157 -3.19 -23.26 15.04
CA PRO A 157 -3.40 -24.10 16.21
C PRO A 157 -3.79 -25.46 15.66
N GLN A 158 -2.96 -26.48 15.91
CA GLN A 158 -3.30 -27.85 15.57
C GLN A 158 -4.68 -28.10 16.17
N ILE A 159 -5.70 -28.24 15.32
CA ILE A 159 -7.00 -28.71 15.76
C ILE A 159 -6.73 -30.13 16.22
N ASP A 160 -6.96 -30.41 17.51
CA ASP A 160 -6.83 -31.77 18.04
C ASP A 160 -7.65 -32.72 17.16
N PRO A 161 -7.02 -33.73 16.53
CA PRO A 161 -7.70 -34.63 15.60
C PRO A 161 -8.79 -35.47 16.29
N GLU A 162 -8.81 -35.53 17.63
CA GLU A 162 -9.84 -36.23 18.41
C GLU A 162 -11.21 -35.53 18.39
N LEU A 163 -11.28 -34.22 18.16
CA LEU A 163 -12.56 -33.48 18.12
C LEU A 163 -13.38 -33.71 16.84
N LEU A 164 -12.83 -34.39 15.84
CA LEU A 164 -13.53 -34.81 14.62
C LEU A 164 -14.10 -36.24 14.71
N ALA A 165 -13.72 -37.01 15.73
CA ALA A 165 -14.14 -38.41 15.88
C ALA A 165 -15.46 -38.58 16.64
N GLU A 166 -15.93 -37.55 17.35
CA GLU A 166 -17.18 -37.59 18.13
C GLU A 166 -18.38 -36.98 17.40
N SER A 167 -18.56 -37.28 16.11
CA SER A 167 -19.91 -37.27 15.54
C SER A 167 -20.51 -38.66 15.74
N GLN A 168 -20.92 -38.98 16.98
CA GLN A 168 -21.80 -40.12 17.17
C GLN A 168 -23.05 -39.90 16.31
N PRO A 169 -23.49 -40.87 15.51
CA PRO A 169 -24.75 -40.74 14.81
C PRO A 169 -25.83 -40.58 15.87
N VAL A 170 -26.48 -39.41 15.89
CA VAL A 170 -27.73 -39.24 16.63
C VAL A 170 -28.69 -40.27 16.04
N ASN A 171 -28.90 -41.35 16.79
CA ASN A 171 -29.94 -42.33 16.52
C ASN A 171 -31.26 -41.57 16.55
N TYR A 172 -31.78 -41.23 15.36
CA TYR A 172 -33.17 -40.86 15.20
C TYR A 172 -34.00 -42.07 15.66
N LEU A 173 -34.58 -41.96 16.85
CA LEU A 173 -35.66 -42.84 17.27
C LEU A 173 -36.82 -42.65 16.28
N PRO A 174 -37.24 -43.68 15.53
CA PRO A 174 -38.42 -43.58 14.70
C PRO A 174 -39.65 -43.35 15.59
N GLY A 175 -40.40 -42.30 15.28
CA GLY A 175 -41.59 -41.88 16.01
C GLY A 175 -42.64 -42.98 16.09
N SER A 176 -43.31 -43.04 17.24
CA SER A 176 -44.52 -43.83 17.42
C SER A 176 -45.64 -43.32 16.50
N PRO A 177 -46.42 -44.22 15.86
CA PRO A 177 -47.53 -43.84 15.01
C PRO A 177 -48.74 -43.48 15.88
N GLY A 178 -49.23 -42.26 15.76
CA GLY A 178 -50.45 -41.84 16.44
C GLY A 178 -50.91 -40.48 15.96
N GLU A 179 -52.13 -40.46 15.42
CA GLU A 179 -52.99 -39.31 15.16
C GLU A 179 -52.91 -38.64 13.78
N GLU A 180 -53.58 -39.35 12.88
CA GLU A 180 -54.46 -38.88 11.83
C GLU A 180 -55.07 -37.46 12.04
N GLY A 181 -55.15 -36.72 10.93
CA GLY A 181 -56.23 -35.76 10.75
C GLY A 181 -55.83 -34.29 10.72
N ARG A 182 -55.33 -33.82 9.56
CA ARG A 182 -55.76 -32.54 8.97
C ARG A 182 -55.43 -32.48 7.48
N SER A 183 -56.52 -32.40 6.72
CA SER A 183 -56.63 -32.38 5.26
C SER A 183 -55.74 -31.33 4.55
N PRO A 184 -55.29 -31.61 3.30
CA PRO A 184 -54.68 -30.61 2.43
C PRO A 184 -55.70 -29.56 1.99
N ARG A 185 -55.42 -28.28 2.24
CA ARG A 185 -56.15 -27.17 1.64
C ARG A 185 -55.43 -26.79 0.34
N GLU A 186 -55.94 -27.33 -0.75
CA GLU A 186 -55.64 -26.88 -2.11
C GLU A 186 -56.05 -25.41 -2.28
N GLY A 187 -55.27 -24.68 -3.08
CA GLY A 187 -55.70 -23.41 -3.66
C GLY A 187 -54.83 -22.21 -3.29
N ARG A 188 -53.80 -21.96 -4.08
CA ARG A 188 -53.60 -20.62 -4.67
C ARG A 188 -52.76 -20.71 -5.94
N SER A 189 -53.33 -20.09 -6.97
CA SER A 189 -52.98 -20.08 -8.37
C SER A 189 -51.61 -19.45 -8.69
N PRO A 190 -50.97 -19.87 -9.80
CA PRO A 190 -49.80 -19.20 -10.37
C PRO A 190 -50.27 -17.97 -11.16
N GLY A 191 -49.93 -16.78 -10.66
CA GLY A 191 -50.17 -15.51 -11.33
C GLY A 191 -48.85 -14.85 -11.68
N GLU A 192 -48.68 -14.58 -12.97
CA GLU A 192 -47.84 -13.52 -13.54
C GLU A 192 -46.33 -13.79 -13.50
N GLY A 193 -45.64 -13.94 -14.63
CA GLY A 193 -45.85 -13.21 -15.87
C GLY A 193 -44.51 -12.65 -16.26
N LEU A 194 -43.77 -13.43 -17.03
CA LEU A 194 -42.52 -13.07 -17.67
C LEU A 194 -42.69 -11.78 -18.47
N ALA A 195 -42.09 -10.69 -17.99
CA ALA A 195 -41.66 -9.57 -18.81
C ALA A 195 -40.71 -8.69 -18.02
N PHE A 196 -39.41 -8.77 -18.27
CA PHE A 196 -38.68 -7.56 -18.64
C PHE A 196 -37.48 -7.89 -19.52
N GLN A 197 -37.53 -7.22 -20.66
CA GLN A 197 -36.71 -7.36 -21.85
C GLN A 197 -35.39 -6.60 -21.71
N ARG A 198 -34.40 -7.10 -22.47
CA ARG A 198 -33.36 -6.35 -23.21
C ARG A 198 -32.33 -5.56 -22.40
N TYR A 199 -31.06 -5.95 -22.55
CA TYR A 199 -30.12 -5.30 -23.47
C TYR A 199 -28.79 -6.06 -23.42
N ILE A 200 -28.57 -6.99 -24.35
CA ILE A 200 -27.21 -7.49 -24.64
C ILE A 200 -26.82 -6.81 -25.94
N GLY A 201 -25.86 -5.90 -25.83
CA GLY A 201 -25.33 -5.17 -26.97
C GLY A 201 -24.46 -4.04 -26.47
N TYR A 202 -23.20 -4.33 -26.14
CA TYR A 202 -22.10 -3.42 -26.41
C TYR A 202 -20.82 -4.23 -26.65
N ASP A 203 -20.35 -4.05 -27.88
CA ASP A 203 -19.15 -4.63 -28.48
C ASP A 203 -17.87 -4.32 -27.69
N ALA A 204 -17.03 -5.33 -27.53
CA ALA A 204 -15.69 -5.23 -26.96
C ALA A 204 -14.67 -4.54 -27.90
N SER A 205 -15.11 -3.75 -28.87
CA SER A 205 -14.27 -3.19 -29.94
C SER A 205 -13.91 -1.70 -29.77
N SER A 206 -14.48 -1.00 -28.78
CA SER A 206 -14.36 0.46 -28.66
C SER A 206 -13.16 0.97 -27.82
N LEU A 207 -12.35 0.10 -27.21
CA LEU A 207 -11.30 0.52 -26.26
C LEU A 207 -9.89 0.70 -26.86
N HIS A 208 -9.72 0.54 -28.17
CA HIS A 208 -8.42 0.69 -28.83
C HIS A 208 -8.16 2.05 -29.51
N HIS A 209 -9.15 2.97 -29.57
CA HIS A 209 -8.98 4.24 -30.30
C HIS A 209 -8.75 5.50 -29.43
N ARG A 210 -8.71 5.38 -28.10
CA ARG A 210 -8.48 6.53 -27.19
C ARG A 210 -7.10 6.60 -26.53
N ALA A 211 -6.15 5.77 -26.97
CA ALA A 211 -4.76 5.83 -26.51
C ALA A 211 -3.80 6.59 -27.47
N VAL A 212 -4.24 6.96 -28.68
CA VAL A 212 -3.36 7.60 -29.67
C VAL A 212 -3.45 9.14 -29.68
N HIS A 213 -4.43 9.73 -28.99
CA HIS A 213 -4.63 11.20 -29.03
C HIS A 213 -4.06 11.99 -27.83
N ALA A 214 -3.49 11.32 -26.83
CA ALA A 214 -2.86 11.97 -25.68
C ALA A 214 -1.34 12.19 -25.82
N ALA A 215 -0.74 11.79 -26.96
CA ALA A 215 0.69 11.90 -27.23
C ALA A 215 1.04 12.99 -28.26
N LYS A 216 0.16 13.99 -28.47
CA LYS A 216 0.36 15.05 -29.47
C LYS A 216 0.15 16.48 -28.98
N CYS A 217 0.25 16.72 -27.67
CA CYS A 217 0.18 18.07 -27.09
C CYS A 217 1.37 18.43 -26.18
N ILE A 218 2.53 17.79 -26.40
CA ILE A 218 3.80 18.26 -25.83
C ILE A 218 4.81 18.28 -26.98
N LEU A 219 4.72 19.32 -27.80
CA LEU A 219 5.79 19.96 -28.57
C LEU A 219 5.21 21.27 -29.14
#